data_AF-A0A0F9KHB0-F1
#
_entry.id   AF-A0A0F9KHB0-F1
#
_cell.length_a   1.000
_cell.length_b   1.000
_cell.length_c   1.000
_cell.angle_alpha   90.00
_cell.angle_beta   90.00
_cell.angle_gamma   90.00
#
_symmetry.space_group_name_H-M   'P 1'
#
loop_
_entity.id
_entity.type
_entity.pdbx_description
1 polymer ?
#
loop_
_entity_poly.entity_id
_entity_poly.type
_entity_poly.pdbx_seq_one_letter_code
_entity_poly.pdbx_strand_id
1 'polypeptide(L)'
;PPTFRKENAKSISLADLAGNSVVMASNAAALRGNLDQETSKSGIKIESSFEVTHVQTMLAFARAGLGIALIPASTLPVPPDADLQVLHVTEPPLQRRLCLITAKGAVASKVSSELTRLILGHFQSNPLFVRPTRSIIP
;
A
#
# COMPACT_ATOMS: atom_id res chain seq x y z
N PRO A 1 -10.41 -12.48 -10.00
CA PRO A 1 -11.31 -12.77 -11.16
C PRO A 1 -10.53 -13.17 -12.42
N PRO A 2 -11.02 -14.12 -13.24
CA PRO A 2 -10.41 -14.51 -14.52
C PRO A 2 -10.26 -13.31 -15.47
N THR A 3 -11.21 -12.38 -15.43
CA THR A 3 -11.29 -11.19 -16.30
C THR A 3 -10.07 -10.25 -16.18
N PHE A 4 -9.33 -10.30 -15.08
CA PHE A 4 -8.17 -9.43 -14.81
C PHE A 4 -6.88 -10.21 -14.54
N ARG A 5 -6.87 -11.51 -14.84
CA ARG A 5 -5.68 -12.35 -14.64
C ARG A 5 -4.68 -12.03 -15.75
N LYS A 6 -3.50 -11.53 -15.39
CA LYS A 6 -2.38 -11.36 -16.32
C LYS A 6 -1.48 -12.59 -16.22
N GLU A 7 -1.40 -13.41 -17.27
CA GLU A 7 -0.58 -14.63 -17.23
C GLU A 7 0.88 -14.31 -16.90
N ASN A 8 1.45 -15.05 -15.94
CA ASN A 8 2.84 -14.93 -15.47
C ASN A 8 3.28 -13.51 -15.01
N ALA A 9 2.35 -12.56 -14.84
CA ALA A 9 2.68 -11.23 -14.36
C ALA A 9 2.83 -11.21 -12.83
N LYS A 10 3.81 -10.42 -12.37
CA LYS A 10 4.03 -10.10 -10.95
C LYS A 10 3.82 -8.60 -10.65
N SER A 11 3.68 -7.80 -11.69
CA SER A 11 3.52 -6.35 -11.60
C SER A 11 2.49 -5.84 -12.60
N ILE A 12 2.04 -4.61 -12.36
CA ILE A 12 1.05 -3.89 -13.16
C ILE A 12 1.36 -2.39 -13.12
N SER A 13 1.07 -1.66 -14.19
CA SER A 13 1.12 -0.20 -14.15
C SER A 13 -0.16 0.36 -13.55
N LEU A 14 -0.12 1.60 -13.06
CA LEU A 14 -1.32 2.30 -12.62
C LEU A 14 -2.26 2.59 -13.80
N ALA A 15 -1.71 2.79 -14.99
CA ALA A 15 -2.47 3.00 -16.22
C ALA A 15 -3.27 1.76 -16.61
N ASP A 16 -2.73 0.55 -16.39
CA ASP A 16 -3.44 -0.71 -16.61
C ASP A 16 -4.67 -0.86 -15.71
N LEU A 17 -4.75 -0.13 -14.58
CA LEU A 17 -5.92 -0.14 -13.70
C LEU A 17 -7.04 0.77 -14.24
N ALA A 18 -6.73 1.73 -15.11
CA ALA A 18 -7.73 2.62 -15.69
C ALA A 18 -8.76 1.83 -16.51
N GLY A 19 -10.04 2.16 -16.36
CA GLY A 19 -11.15 1.46 -17.02
C GLY A 19 -11.55 0.13 -16.36
N ASN A 20 -10.93 -0.27 -15.25
CA ASN A 20 -11.31 -1.46 -14.48
C ASN A 20 -12.05 -1.07 -13.20
N SER A 21 -12.88 -1.98 -12.69
CA SER A 21 -13.52 -1.85 -11.38
C SER A 21 -12.45 -1.98 -10.28
N VAL A 22 -12.13 -0.89 -9.59
CA VAL A 22 -11.21 -0.90 -8.45
C VAL A 22 -12.01 -0.82 -7.16
N VAL A 23 -11.72 -1.75 -6.24
CA VAL A 23 -12.23 -1.74 -4.87
C VAL A 23 -11.21 -1.03 -4.00
N MET A 24 -11.61 0.06 -3.35
CA MET A 24 -10.74 0.83 -2.45
C MET A 24 -11.34 0.99 -1.07
N ALA A 25 -10.46 1.14 -0.08
CA ALA A 25 -10.90 1.44 1.27
C ALA A 25 -11.19 2.94 1.45
N SER A 26 -12.36 3.29 2.00
CA SER A 26 -12.78 4.68 2.24
C SER A 26 -12.00 5.36 3.36
N ASN A 27 -11.53 4.60 4.35
CA ASN A 27 -10.71 5.10 5.47
C ASN A 27 -9.20 5.10 5.17
N ALA A 28 -8.76 4.58 4.01
CA ALA A 28 -7.36 4.57 3.64
C ALA A 28 -6.93 5.91 3.04
N ALA A 29 -7.18 7.01 3.76
CA ALA A 29 -6.89 8.38 3.30
C ALA A 29 -5.44 8.53 2.81
N ALA A 30 -4.50 7.82 3.43
CA ALA A 30 -3.10 7.82 2.99
C ALA A 30 -2.88 7.12 1.64
N LEU A 31 -3.55 5.99 1.38
CA LEU A 31 -3.48 5.30 0.09
C LEU A 31 -4.23 6.10 -0.98
N ARG A 32 -5.44 6.57 -0.66
CA ARG A 32 -6.26 7.37 -1.58
C ARG A 32 -5.57 8.67 -1.94
N GLY A 33 -5.02 9.40 -0.97
CA GLY A 33 -4.28 10.64 -1.24
C GLY A 33 -3.02 10.43 -2.08
N ASN A 34 -2.27 9.34 -1.83
CA ASN A 34 -1.10 9.01 -2.67
C ASN A 34 -1.52 8.62 -4.09
N LEU A 35 -2.58 7.81 -4.22
CA LEU A 35 -3.15 7.43 -5.50
C LEU A 35 -3.64 8.65 -6.28
N ASP A 36 -4.39 9.54 -5.65
CA ASP A 36 -4.94 10.76 -6.28
C ASP A 36 -3.81 11.69 -6.73
N GLN A 37 -2.75 11.80 -5.92
CA GLN A 37 -1.57 12.57 -6.30
C GLN A 37 -0.88 12.00 -7.55
N GLU A 38 -0.63 10.69 -7.60
CA GLU A 38 0.07 10.07 -8.73
C GLU A 38 -0.81 9.99 -9.98
N THR A 39 -2.10 9.68 -9.84
CA THR A 39 -3.06 9.68 -10.96
C THR A 39 -3.24 11.09 -11.54
N SER A 40 -3.31 12.13 -10.70
CA SER A 40 -3.38 13.53 -11.15
C SER A 40 -2.12 13.96 -11.92
N LYS A 41 -0.93 13.60 -11.44
CA LYS A 41 0.34 13.92 -12.14
C LYS A 41 0.45 13.22 -13.51
N SER A 42 -0.01 11.97 -13.60
CA SER A 42 0.09 11.16 -14.81
C SER A 42 -1.10 11.29 -15.76
N GLY A 43 -2.12 12.08 -15.40
CA GLY A 43 -3.35 12.20 -16.21
C GLY A 43 -4.17 10.91 -16.28
N ILE A 44 -4.00 10.00 -15.31
CA ILE A 44 -4.71 8.72 -15.25
C ILE A 44 -5.99 8.92 -14.45
N LYS A 45 -7.10 8.28 -14.87
CA LYS A 45 -8.35 8.27 -14.09
C LYS A 45 -8.62 6.86 -13.57
N ILE A 46 -8.70 6.72 -12.25
CA ILE A 46 -9.13 5.49 -11.58
C ILE A 46 -10.47 5.73 -10.91
N GLU A 47 -11.47 4.96 -11.31
CA GLU A 47 -12.80 4.97 -10.72
C GLU A 47 -12.88 3.91 -9.62
N SER A 48 -13.23 4.34 -8.41
CA SER A 48 -13.52 3.43 -7.32
C SER A 48 -14.97 2.98 -7.45
N SER A 49 -15.19 1.69 -7.67
CA SER A 49 -16.54 1.15 -7.83
C SER A 49 -17.20 0.82 -6.48
N PHE A 50 -16.40 0.67 -5.42
CA PHE A 50 -16.88 0.32 -4.09
C PHE A 50 -16.05 1.01 -3.00
N GLU A 51 -16.73 1.58 -2.01
CA GLU A 51 -16.13 2.12 -0.80
C GLU A 51 -16.34 1.15 0.35
N VAL A 52 -15.25 0.59 0.88
CA VAL A 52 -15.29 -0.37 2.00
C VAL A 52 -14.33 0.04 3.11
N THR A 53 -14.53 -0.46 4.33
CA THR A 53 -13.71 -0.01 5.49
C THR A 53 -12.52 -0.91 5.79
N HIS A 54 -12.55 -2.18 5.37
CA HIS A 54 -11.57 -3.19 5.76
C HIS A 54 -10.98 -3.92 4.57
N VAL A 55 -9.67 -4.16 4.60
CA VAL A 55 -8.92 -4.90 3.56
C VAL A 55 -9.52 -6.29 3.31
N GLN A 56 -9.99 -6.98 4.36
CA GLN A 56 -10.61 -8.30 4.21
C GLN A 56 -11.85 -8.29 3.33
N THR A 57 -12.66 -7.23 3.41
CA THR A 57 -13.83 -7.04 2.54
C THR A 57 -13.41 -6.75 1.11
N MET A 58 -12.35 -5.96 0.90
CA MET A 58 -11.79 -5.70 -0.43
C MET A 58 -11.34 -7.01 -1.09
N LEU A 59 -10.62 -7.85 -0.35
CA LEU A 59 -10.18 -9.17 -0.82
C LEU A 59 -11.38 -10.06 -1.13
N ALA A 60 -12.42 -10.08 -0.29
CA ALA A 60 -13.64 -10.83 -0.57
C ALA A 60 -14.32 -10.38 -1.88
N PHE A 61 -14.36 -9.07 -2.16
CA PHE A 61 -14.91 -8.55 -3.42
C PHE A 61 -14.07 -8.97 -4.62
N ALA A 62 -12.74 -8.93 -4.49
CA ALA A 62 -11.83 -9.40 -5.54
C ALA A 62 -11.96 -10.92 -5.80
N ARG A 63 -12.13 -11.73 -4.75
CA ARG A 63 -12.40 -13.18 -4.86
C ARG A 63 -13.74 -13.42 -5.55
N ALA A 64 -14.77 -12.65 -5.21
CA ALA A 64 -16.11 -12.74 -5.78
C ALA A 64 -16.21 -12.24 -7.23
N GLY A 65 -15.16 -11.66 -7.80
CA GLY A 65 -15.18 -11.20 -9.19
C GLY A 65 -15.54 -9.73 -9.38
N LEU A 66 -15.77 -8.97 -8.31
CA LEU A 66 -16.37 -7.63 -8.36
C LEU A 66 -15.37 -6.52 -8.71
N GLY A 67 -14.07 -6.80 -8.70
CA GLY A 67 -13.03 -5.85 -9.10
C GLY A 67 -11.62 -6.22 -8.63
N ILE A 68 -10.73 -5.23 -8.72
CA ILE A 68 -9.33 -5.30 -8.29
C ILE A 68 -9.22 -4.64 -6.92
N ALA A 69 -8.75 -5.38 -5.90
CA ALA A 69 -8.48 -4.81 -4.58
C ALA A 69 -7.13 -4.09 -4.58
N LEU A 70 -7.14 -2.76 -4.55
CA LEU A 70 -5.92 -1.97 -4.41
C LEU A 70 -5.59 -1.78 -2.93
N ILE A 71 -4.56 -2.47 -2.43
CA ILE A 71 -4.20 -2.49 -1.02
C ILE A 71 -2.72 -2.15 -0.80
N PRO A 72 -2.33 -1.63 0.39
CA PRO A 72 -0.92 -1.54 0.75
C PRO A 72 -0.27 -2.92 0.85
N ALA A 73 0.98 -3.06 0.42
CA ALA A 73 1.71 -4.32 0.52
C ALA A 73 1.81 -4.83 1.97
N SER A 74 1.84 -3.92 2.96
CA SER A 74 1.88 -4.25 4.39
C SER A 74 0.62 -4.94 4.92
N THR A 75 -0.48 -4.91 4.17
CA THR A 75 -1.75 -5.55 4.57
C THR A 75 -2.05 -6.81 3.77
N LEU A 76 -1.15 -7.21 2.87
CA LEU A 76 -1.30 -8.44 2.10
C LEU A 76 -1.20 -9.65 3.06
N PRO A 77 -2.18 -10.58 3.03
CA PRO A 77 -2.06 -11.83 3.77
C PRO A 77 -0.83 -12.62 3.31
N VAL A 78 -0.14 -13.26 4.27
CA VAL A 78 1.00 -14.15 4.01
C VAL A 78 0.68 -15.52 4.61
N PRO A 79 0.50 -16.58 3.79
CA PRO A 79 0.53 -16.57 2.33
C PRO A 79 -0.68 -15.85 1.71
N PRO A 80 -0.56 -15.36 0.45
CA PRO A 80 -1.72 -14.85 -0.29
C PRO A 80 -2.76 -15.93 -0.51
N ASP A 81 -4.01 -15.52 -0.72
CA ASP A 81 -5.09 -16.46 -1.06
C ASP A 81 -4.83 -17.13 -2.40
N ALA A 82 -5.02 -18.44 -2.47
CA ALA A 82 -4.79 -19.23 -3.69
C ALA A 82 -5.63 -18.76 -4.89
N ASP A 83 -6.81 -18.19 -4.62
CA ASP A 83 -7.75 -17.73 -5.65
C ASP A 83 -7.50 -16.29 -6.10
N LEU A 84 -6.48 -15.62 -5.56
CA LEU A 84 -6.10 -14.27 -5.92
C LEU A 84 -4.71 -14.24 -6.56
N GLN A 85 -4.59 -13.45 -7.63
CA GLN A 85 -3.29 -13.07 -8.18
C GLN A 85 -2.85 -11.75 -7.54
N VAL A 86 -1.64 -11.73 -7.00
CA VAL A 86 -1.02 -10.51 -6.46
C VAL A 86 -0.15 -9.87 -7.54
N LEU A 87 -0.44 -8.61 -7.86
CA LEU A 87 0.35 -7.80 -8.79
C LEU A 87 0.81 -6.52 -8.08
N HIS A 88 2.11 -6.24 -8.10
CA HIS A 88 2.66 -5.01 -7.54
C HIS A 88 2.54 -3.84 -8.53
N VAL A 89 2.03 -2.71 -8.07
CA VAL A 89 1.99 -1.47 -8.89
C VAL A 89 3.40 -0.88 -8.98
N THR A 90 3.97 -0.82 -10.18
CA THR A 90 5.36 -0.36 -10.39
C THR A 90 5.49 0.99 -11.09
N GLU A 91 4.47 1.42 -11.84
CA GLU A 91 4.57 2.61 -12.72
C GLU A 91 3.26 3.43 -12.78
N PRO A 92 3.25 4.68 -12.27
CA PRO A 92 4.20 5.22 -11.31
C PRO A 92 4.16 4.43 -9.99
N PRO A 93 5.27 4.37 -9.24
CA PRO A 93 5.32 3.64 -7.98
C PRO A 93 4.51 4.37 -6.89
N LEU A 94 3.57 3.65 -6.27
CA LEU A 94 2.80 4.16 -5.13
C LEU A 94 3.59 3.94 -3.82
N GLN A 95 4.44 4.91 -3.48
CA GLN A 95 5.29 4.86 -2.28
C GLN A 95 4.83 5.83 -1.21
N ARG A 96 4.89 5.38 0.05
CA ARG A 96 4.64 6.22 1.21
C ARG A 96 5.79 6.14 2.20
N ARG A 97 6.21 7.29 2.72
CA ARG A 97 7.21 7.36 3.80
C ARG A 97 6.55 7.14 5.15
N LEU A 98 7.15 6.26 5.95
CA LEU A 98 6.88 6.11 7.38
C LEU A 98 7.99 6.82 8.16
N CYS A 99 7.61 7.58 9.19
CA CYS A 99 8.55 8.33 10.02
C CYS A 99 8.21 8.09 11.50
N LEU A 100 9.25 8.00 12.32
CA LEU A 100 9.12 8.12 13.78
C LEU A 100 9.44 9.57 14.14
N ILE A 101 8.57 10.21 14.92
CA ILE A 101 8.69 11.63 15.27
C ILE A 101 8.71 11.74 16.79
N THR A 102 9.61 12.57 17.31
CA THR A 102 9.70 12.92 18.74
C THR A 102 9.51 14.42 18.88
N ALA A 103 8.79 14.86 19.91
CA ALA A 103 8.60 16.28 20.17
C ALA A 103 9.95 16.97 20.43
N LYS A 104 10.12 18.17 19.88
CA LYS A 104 11.36 18.95 20.06
C LYS A 104 11.61 19.20 21.55
N GLY A 105 12.80 18.86 22.03
CA GLY A 105 13.20 19.01 23.43
C GLY A 105 12.69 17.92 24.38
N ALA A 106 11.96 16.92 23.88
CA ALA A 106 11.58 15.78 24.72
C ALA A 106 12.79 14.90 25.02
N VAL A 107 13.01 14.60 26.30
CA VAL A 107 14.01 13.63 26.73
C VAL A 107 13.37 12.25 26.68
N ALA A 108 13.86 11.38 25.79
CA ALA A 108 13.36 10.02 25.68
C ALA A 108 13.68 9.23 26.97
N SER A 109 12.66 8.64 27.57
CA SER A 109 12.88 7.68 28.66
C SER A 109 13.63 6.45 28.16
N LYS A 110 14.19 5.66 29.08
CA LYS A 110 14.85 4.40 28.74
C LYS A 110 13.91 3.46 27.95
N VAL A 111 12.64 3.41 28.32
CA VAL A 111 11.62 2.59 27.65
C VAL A 111 11.31 3.13 26.24
N SER A 112 11.19 4.44 26.09
CA SER A 112 10.94 5.07 24.78
C SER A 112 12.11 4.86 23.80
N SER A 113 13.34 4.95 24.31
CA SER A 113 14.55 4.69 23.53
C SER A 113 14.63 3.23 23.08
N GLU A 114 14.28 2.29 23.97
CA GLU A 114 14.28 0.87 23.65
C GLU A 114 13.17 0.51 22.65
N LEU A 115 11.96 1.06 22.81
CA LEU A 115 10.89 0.90 21.83
C LEU A 115 11.28 1.46 20.46
N THR A 116 11.92 2.64 20.43
CA THR A 116 12.44 3.24 19.19
C THR A 116 13.44 2.30 18.51
N ARG A 117 14.36 1.71 19.27
CA ARG A 117 15.33 0.73 18.77
C ARG A 117 14.63 -0.49 18.16
N LEU A 118 13.62 -1.04 18.84
CA LEU A 118 12.87 -2.21 18.38
C LEU A 118 12.08 -1.90 17.09
N ILE A 119 11.39 -0.76 17.03
CA ILE A 119 10.66 -0.30 15.84
C ILE A 119 11.62 -0.16 14.66
N LEU A 120 12.73 0.57 14.84
CA LEU A 120 13.71 0.78 13.77
C LEU A 120 14.34 -0.55 13.32
N GLY A 121 14.65 -1.45 14.25
CA GLY A 121 15.17 -2.79 13.94
C GLY A 121 14.18 -3.59 13.08
N HIS A 122 12.91 -3.64 13.49
CA HIS A 122 11.87 -4.36 12.76
C HIS A 122 11.71 -3.87 11.32
N PHE A 123 11.58 -2.55 11.12
CA PHE A 123 11.39 -1.97 9.79
C PHE A 123 12.65 -2.04 8.91
N GLN A 124 13.85 -2.08 9.49
CA GLN A 124 15.09 -2.25 8.72
C GLN A 124 15.29 -3.68 8.19
N SER A 125 14.80 -4.68 8.92
CA SER A 125 14.85 -6.09 8.49
C SER A 125 13.73 -6.50 7.53
N ASN A 126 12.70 -5.66 7.34
CA ASN A 126 11.51 -6.01 6.59
C ASN A 126 11.68 -5.66 5.10
N PRO A 127 11.60 -6.65 4.18
CA PRO A 127 11.85 -6.45 2.75
C PRO A 127 10.82 -5.53 2.05
N LEU A 128 9.67 -5.28 2.66
CA LEU A 128 8.67 -4.34 2.14
C LEU A 128 9.09 -2.87 2.33
N PHE A 129 10.12 -2.61 3.13
CA PHE A 129 10.59 -1.26 3.44
C PHE A 129 11.93 -0.98 2.78
N VAL A 130 11.94 0.01 1.89
CA VAL A 130 13.17 0.50 1.27
C VAL A 130 13.73 1.63 2.12
N ARG A 131 15.02 1.53 2.49
CA ARG A 131 15.70 2.61 3.22
C ARG A 131 15.68 3.90 2.39
N PRO A 132 15.31 5.06 2.97
CA PRO A 132 15.51 6.33 2.30
C PRO A 132 17.01 6.63 2.20
N THR A 133 17.45 7.16 1.06
CA THR A 133 18.85 7.52 0.79
C THR A 133 19.37 8.69 1.66
N ARG A 134 18.49 9.35 2.43
CA ARG A 134 18.86 10.39 3.40
C ARG A 134 18.16 10.15 4.74
N SER A 135 18.97 10.01 5.79
CA SER A 135 18.55 10.14 7.18
C SER A 135 18.32 11.62 7.45
N ILE A 136 17.06 12.03 7.60
CA ILE A 136 16.72 13.38 8.04
C ILE A 136 16.57 13.28 9.55
N ILE A 137 17.70 13.36 10.24
CA ILE A 137 17.72 13.62 11.68
C ILE A 137 17.80 15.15 11.80
N PRO A 138 16.79 15.84 12.36
CA PRO A 138 16.92 17.24 12.74
C PRO A 138 17.87 17.42 13.93
#